data_AF-A0A1X2L1W9-F1
#
_entry.id   AF-A0A1X2L1W9-F1
#
_cell.length_a   1.000
_cell.length_b   1.000
_cell.length_c   1.000
_cell.angle_alpha   90.00
_cell.angle_beta   90.00
_cell.angle_gamma   90.00
#
_symmetry.space_group_name_H-M   'P 1'
#
loop_
_entity.id
_entity.type
_entity.pdbx_description
1 polymer ?
#
loop_
_entity_poly.entity_id
_entity_poly.type
_entity_poly.pdbx_seq_one_letter_code
_entity_poly.pdbx_strand_id
1 'polypeptide(L)'
;MRYLVAAGLFAAAVLVGWPAAADPPSCASLGGSVEDGQMCRLHATGPNYTLNMAFPADYPDGQALADYVTQNRDGFVAVAQSSGGRDQPYQLEATTEQRFAGQPPHNTRSVVLKFFQDVGGAHSSIWYKAFNYNLGTKQPITFDNLFPPGATPLDAIFPIVQRDLERQTPLGAAILPSTGHDPTHYQNFAITDDQLIFYFAPGEMLPAFGGPLQAQVPRNAIPPLAI
;
A
#
# COMPACT_ATOMS: atom_id res chain seq x y z
N MET A 1 -47.23 46.05 -47.28
CA MET A 1 -46.18 46.56 -46.37
C MET A 1 -46.64 46.37 -44.94
N ARG A 2 -45.99 45.46 -44.19
CA ARG A 2 -45.79 45.48 -42.73
C ARG A 2 -45.06 44.19 -42.36
N TYR A 3 -43.74 44.29 -42.22
CA TYR A 3 -42.86 43.22 -41.78
C TYR A 3 -42.87 43.16 -40.26
N LEU A 4 -43.18 41.99 -39.69
CA LEU A 4 -42.97 41.69 -38.27
C LEU A 4 -41.58 41.07 -38.13
N VAL A 5 -40.69 41.75 -37.41
CA VAL A 5 -39.35 41.26 -37.06
C VAL A 5 -39.48 40.44 -35.79
N ALA A 6 -39.20 39.14 -35.87
CA ALA A 6 -39.05 38.26 -34.72
C ALA A 6 -37.56 38.11 -34.39
N ALA A 7 -37.15 38.59 -33.21
CA ALA A 7 -35.81 38.43 -32.68
C ALA A 7 -35.62 37.01 -32.11
N GLY A 8 -34.72 36.23 -32.71
CA GLY A 8 -34.32 34.91 -32.20
C GLY A 8 -33.16 35.05 -31.20
N LEU A 9 -33.40 34.70 -29.95
CA LEU A 9 -32.37 34.55 -28.92
C LEU A 9 -31.58 33.25 -29.17
N PHE A 10 -30.31 33.37 -29.55
CA PHE A 10 -29.36 32.25 -29.54
C PHE A 10 -28.84 32.04 -28.12
N ALA A 11 -29.22 30.93 -27.48
CA ALA A 11 -28.59 30.48 -26.24
C ALA A 11 -27.31 29.69 -26.59
N ALA A 12 -26.15 30.25 -26.27
CA ALA A 12 -24.88 29.54 -26.36
C ALA A 12 -24.74 28.58 -25.17
N ALA A 13 -24.86 27.27 -25.42
CA ALA A 13 -24.56 26.25 -24.42
C ALA A 13 -23.03 26.11 -24.29
N VAL A 14 -22.48 26.63 -23.20
CA VAL A 14 -21.09 26.38 -22.81
C VAL A 14 -21.03 24.97 -22.21
N LEU A 15 -20.56 23.99 -22.99
CA LEU A 15 -20.19 22.69 -22.48
C LEU A 15 -18.90 22.85 -21.66
N VAL A 16 -19.03 22.90 -20.34
CA VAL A 16 -17.90 22.81 -19.43
C VAL A 16 -17.39 21.37 -19.50
N GLY A 17 -16.34 21.15 -20.30
CA GLY A 17 -15.66 19.86 -20.36
C GLY A 17 -15.08 19.53 -18.99
N TRP A 18 -15.52 18.42 -18.40
CA TRP A 18 -14.86 17.86 -17.23
C TRP A 18 -13.42 17.48 -17.60
N PRO A 19 -12.43 17.77 -16.73
CA PRO A 19 -11.06 17.36 -17.02
C PRO A 19 -11.04 15.84 -17.14
N ALA A 20 -10.50 15.33 -18.25
CA ALA A 20 -10.20 13.92 -18.37
C ALA A 20 -9.28 13.53 -17.20
N ALA A 21 -9.59 12.44 -16.51
CA ALA A 21 -8.68 11.86 -15.54
C ALA A 21 -7.37 11.54 -16.28
N ALA A 22 -6.25 12.03 -15.77
CA ALA A 22 -4.95 11.72 -16.32
C ALA A 22 -4.68 10.21 -16.18
N ASP A 23 -4.10 9.59 -17.20
CA ASP A 23 -3.64 8.22 -17.09
C ASP A 23 -2.58 8.13 -15.97
N PRO A 24 -2.58 7.03 -15.18
CA PRO A 24 -1.55 6.82 -14.16
C PRO A 24 -0.13 6.94 -14.75
N PRO A 25 0.84 7.45 -13.98
CA PRO A 25 2.20 7.60 -14.47
C PRO A 25 2.80 6.25 -14.86
N SER A 26 3.40 6.21 -16.05
CA SER A 26 4.16 5.05 -16.52
C SER A 26 5.38 4.77 -15.64
N CYS A 27 5.86 3.53 -15.63
CA CYS A 27 7.11 3.17 -14.95
C CYS A 27 8.30 4.04 -15.41
N ALA A 28 8.38 4.34 -16.71
CA ALA A 28 9.41 5.21 -17.28
C ALA A 28 9.35 6.64 -16.74
N SER A 29 8.14 7.22 -16.59
CA SER A 29 7.98 8.56 -15.98
C SER A 29 8.37 8.60 -14.50
N LEU A 30 8.39 7.45 -13.82
CA LEU A 30 8.87 7.32 -12.45
C LEU A 30 10.40 7.08 -12.38
N GLY A 31 11.11 7.16 -13.51
CA GLY A 31 12.55 6.91 -13.58
C GLY A 31 12.92 5.43 -13.50
N GLY A 32 11.99 4.54 -13.80
CA GLY A 32 12.20 3.09 -13.80
C GLY A 32 12.07 2.44 -15.17
N SER A 33 12.22 1.12 -15.19
CA SER A 33 11.98 0.26 -16.34
C SER A 33 11.06 -0.89 -15.97
N VAL A 34 10.18 -1.29 -16.90
CA VAL A 34 9.37 -2.50 -16.73
C VAL A 34 10.25 -3.71 -17.03
N GLU A 35 10.32 -4.63 -16.08
CA GLU A 35 10.96 -5.94 -16.19
C GLU A 35 9.92 -7.04 -16.42
N ASP A 36 10.39 -8.29 -16.53
CA ASP A 36 9.53 -9.46 -16.66
C ASP A 36 8.45 -9.52 -15.57
N GLY A 37 7.27 -10.02 -15.94
CA GLY A 37 6.13 -10.12 -15.03
C GLY A 37 5.43 -8.80 -14.72
N GLN A 38 5.58 -7.77 -15.58
CA GLN A 38 4.95 -6.44 -15.40
C GLN A 38 5.41 -5.73 -14.12
N MET A 39 6.65 -5.96 -13.69
CA MET A 39 7.22 -5.29 -12.52
C MET A 39 7.95 -4.02 -12.94
N CYS A 40 7.54 -2.87 -12.43
CA CYS A 40 8.31 -1.63 -12.53
C CYS A 40 9.47 -1.66 -11.53
N ARG A 41 10.69 -1.48 -12.04
CA ARG A 41 11.90 -1.37 -11.22
C ARG A 41 12.52 0.01 -11.35
N LEU A 42 12.72 0.65 -10.21
CA LEU A 42 13.44 1.90 -10.07
C LEU A 42 14.81 1.55 -9.49
N HIS A 43 15.85 1.94 -10.21
CA HIS A 43 17.22 1.86 -9.74
C HIS A 43 17.89 3.22 -9.93
N ALA A 44 18.46 3.76 -8.86
CA ALA A 44 19.26 4.98 -8.92
C ALA A 44 20.46 4.87 -7.99
N THR A 45 21.62 5.29 -8.47
CA THR A 45 22.84 5.41 -7.67
C THR A 45 23.33 6.84 -7.77
N GLY A 46 23.46 7.51 -6.63
CA GLY A 46 24.09 8.82 -6.50
C GLY A 46 25.45 8.73 -5.82
N PRO A 47 26.14 9.87 -5.61
CA PRO A 47 27.45 9.88 -4.94
C PRO A 47 27.43 9.27 -3.53
N ASN A 48 26.32 9.46 -2.81
CA ASN A 48 26.18 9.09 -1.41
C ASN A 48 25.00 8.14 -1.16
N TYR A 49 24.33 7.63 -2.19
CA TYR A 49 23.14 6.79 -2.00
C TYR A 49 22.93 5.73 -3.07
N THR A 50 22.21 4.67 -2.69
CA THR A 50 21.62 3.69 -3.59
C THR A 50 20.11 3.59 -3.33
N LEU A 51 19.35 3.45 -4.40
CA LEU A 51 17.90 3.28 -4.37
C LEU A 51 17.50 2.13 -5.26
N ASN A 52 16.73 1.20 -4.71
CA ASN A 52 16.16 0.07 -5.43
C ASN A 52 14.69 -0.11 -5.02
N MET A 53 13.76 0.01 -5.94
CA MET A 53 12.34 -0.23 -5.65
C MET A 53 11.71 -1.07 -6.74
N ALA A 54 10.88 -2.03 -6.36
CA ALA A 54 10.15 -2.87 -7.30
C ALA A 54 8.68 -2.93 -6.91
N PHE A 55 7.77 -2.68 -7.86
CA PHE A 55 6.31 -2.74 -7.68
C PHE A 55 5.59 -3.05 -9.01
N PRO A 56 4.38 -3.62 -9.01
CA PRO A 56 3.66 -3.95 -10.24
C PRO A 56 3.28 -2.69 -11.03
N ALA A 57 3.59 -2.68 -12.32
CA ALA A 57 3.23 -1.62 -13.25
C ALA A 57 1.75 -1.67 -13.67
N ASP A 58 1.09 -2.81 -13.46
CA ASP A 58 -0.28 -3.10 -13.90
C ASP A 58 -1.28 -3.09 -12.72
N TYR A 59 -0.91 -2.51 -11.58
CA TYR A 59 -1.82 -2.42 -10.43
C TYR A 59 -3.07 -1.56 -10.79
N PRO A 60 -4.30 -2.02 -10.47
CA PRO A 60 -5.53 -1.34 -10.89
C PRO A 60 -5.65 0.11 -10.41
N ASP A 61 -5.25 0.37 -9.17
CA ASP A 61 -5.16 1.73 -8.61
C ASP A 61 -3.73 2.26 -8.76
N GLY A 62 -3.26 2.31 -10.00
CA GLY A 62 -1.88 2.62 -10.33
C GLY A 62 -1.42 4.00 -9.85
N GLN A 63 -2.33 4.98 -9.79
CA GLN A 63 -2.03 6.32 -9.31
C GLN A 63 -1.65 6.31 -7.82
N ALA A 64 -2.46 5.67 -6.97
CA ALA A 64 -2.20 5.62 -5.53
C ALA A 64 -0.88 4.90 -5.21
N LEU A 65 -0.58 3.82 -5.93
CA LEU A 65 0.68 3.08 -5.80
C LEU A 65 1.87 3.96 -6.23
N ALA A 66 1.76 4.61 -7.39
CA ALA A 66 2.81 5.46 -7.94
C ALA A 66 3.09 6.69 -7.07
N ASP A 67 2.06 7.34 -6.54
CA ASP A 67 2.19 8.50 -5.67
C ASP A 67 2.94 8.13 -4.39
N TYR A 68 2.60 7.00 -3.78
CA TYR A 68 3.26 6.54 -2.57
C TYR A 68 4.74 6.19 -2.82
N VAL A 69 5.04 5.48 -3.90
CA VAL A 69 6.43 5.15 -4.27
C VAL A 69 7.23 6.43 -4.56
N THR A 70 6.65 7.36 -5.32
CA THR A 70 7.26 8.65 -5.66
C THR A 70 7.58 9.46 -4.41
N GLN A 71 6.62 9.56 -3.48
CA GLN A 71 6.81 10.28 -2.23
C GLN A 71 7.99 9.72 -1.42
N ASN A 72 8.10 8.40 -1.30
CA ASN A 72 9.19 7.76 -0.56
C ASN A 72 10.55 7.91 -1.27
N ARG A 73 10.57 7.74 -2.60
CA ARG A 73 11.76 7.97 -3.44
C ARG A 73 12.29 9.39 -3.26
N ASP A 74 11.43 10.38 -3.46
CA ASP A 74 11.84 11.79 -3.47
C ASP A 74 12.22 12.27 -2.06
N GLY A 75 11.50 11.82 -1.03
CA GLY A 75 11.84 12.10 0.36
C GLY A 75 13.22 11.55 0.75
N PHE A 76 13.51 10.30 0.37
CA PHE A 76 14.81 9.70 0.60
C PHE A 76 15.94 10.42 -0.16
N VAL A 77 15.74 10.69 -1.45
CA VAL A 77 16.75 11.38 -2.27
C VAL A 77 17.05 12.76 -1.71
N ALA A 78 16.03 13.51 -1.29
CA ALA A 78 16.20 14.82 -0.66
C ALA A 78 17.07 14.73 0.61
N VAL A 79 16.78 13.78 1.51
CA VAL A 79 17.57 13.55 2.73
C VAL A 79 19.01 13.16 2.39
N ALA A 80 19.20 12.24 1.45
CA ALA A 80 20.51 11.75 1.05
C ALA A 80 21.39 12.85 0.41
N GLN A 81 20.78 13.79 -0.31
CA GLN A 81 21.47 14.92 -0.93
C GLN A 81 21.77 16.06 0.05
N SER A 82 20.90 16.29 1.05
CA SER A 82 21.13 17.32 2.06
C SER A 82 22.10 16.88 3.17
N SER A 83 22.33 15.58 3.30
CA SER A 83 23.19 15.01 4.33
C SER A 83 24.66 14.94 3.88
N GLY A 84 25.58 15.00 4.84
CA GLY A 84 27.02 14.89 4.56
C GLY A 84 27.41 13.51 4.02
N GLY A 85 28.64 13.41 3.48
CA GLY A 85 29.21 12.11 3.11
C GLY A 85 29.34 11.18 4.32
N ARG A 86 29.11 9.88 4.11
CA ARG A 86 29.31 8.81 5.09
C ARG A 86 30.08 7.66 4.44
N ASP A 87 30.74 6.84 5.27
CA ASP A 87 31.58 5.73 4.80
C ASP A 87 30.78 4.67 4.02
N GLN A 88 29.52 4.46 4.38
CA GLN A 88 28.58 3.59 3.66
C GLN A 88 27.51 4.46 3.00
N PRO A 89 27.08 4.23 1.74
CA PRO A 89 26.02 5.05 1.14
C PRO A 89 24.67 4.90 1.87
N TYR A 90 23.85 5.94 1.82
CA TYR A 90 22.43 5.88 2.18
C TYR A 90 21.71 4.84 1.30
N GLN A 91 20.76 4.10 1.87
CA GLN A 91 20.06 3.06 1.12
C GLN A 91 18.55 3.17 1.28
N LEU A 92 17.82 3.08 0.17
CA LEU A 92 16.39 2.80 0.15
C LEU A 92 16.14 1.55 -0.68
N GLU A 93 15.42 0.61 -0.10
CA GLU A 93 14.97 -0.60 -0.77
C GLU A 93 13.46 -0.77 -0.61
N ALA A 94 12.75 -1.12 -1.67
CA ALA A 94 11.36 -1.55 -1.61
C ALA A 94 11.15 -2.85 -2.39
N THR A 95 10.67 -3.88 -1.70
CA THR A 95 10.28 -5.15 -2.31
C THR A 95 8.75 -5.29 -2.30
N THR A 96 8.21 -6.12 -3.19
CA THR A 96 6.77 -6.32 -3.33
C THR A 96 6.37 -7.77 -3.18
N GLU A 97 5.26 -7.99 -2.49
CA GLU A 97 4.48 -9.23 -2.52
C GLU A 97 3.10 -8.96 -3.15
N GLN A 98 2.62 -9.88 -3.99
CA GLN A 98 1.30 -9.80 -4.62
C GLN A 98 0.44 -10.99 -4.21
N ARG A 99 -0.83 -10.74 -3.89
CA ARG A 99 -1.83 -11.77 -3.61
C ARG A 99 -3.12 -11.51 -4.38
N PHE A 100 -3.84 -12.57 -4.65
CA PHE A 100 -5.13 -12.56 -5.31
C PHE A 100 -6.10 -13.42 -4.51
N ALA A 101 -7.37 -13.05 -4.51
CA ALA A 101 -8.44 -13.84 -3.92
C ALA A 101 -9.70 -13.73 -4.77
N GLY A 102 -10.59 -14.71 -4.64
CA GLY A 102 -11.86 -14.78 -5.34
C GLY A 102 -11.71 -15.19 -6.80
N GLN A 103 -12.86 -15.21 -7.48
CA GLN A 103 -12.95 -15.49 -8.91
C GLN A 103 -13.60 -14.29 -9.62
N PRO A 104 -13.25 -14.04 -10.90
CA PRO A 104 -13.93 -13.01 -11.67
C PRO A 104 -15.47 -13.18 -11.63
N PRO A 105 -16.24 -12.09 -11.50
CA PRO A 105 -15.82 -10.69 -11.46
C PRO A 105 -15.48 -10.14 -10.05
N HIS A 106 -15.54 -10.95 -9.00
CA HIS A 106 -15.38 -10.53 -7.59
C HIS A 106 -13.96 -10.81 -7.05
N ASN A 107 -12.96 -10.80 -7.92
CA ASN A 107 -11.58 -11.01 -7.51
C ASN A 107 -10.99 -9.76 -6.88
N THR A 108 -10.09 -9.95 -5.92
CA THR A 108 -9.30 -8.87 -5.31
C THR A 108 -7.84 -9.00 -5.68
N ARG A 109 -7.14 -7.87 -5.64
CA ARG A 109 -5.69 -7.80 -5.82
C ARG A 109 -5.06 -7.04 -4.66
N SER A 110 -4.15 -7.71 -3.97
CA SER A 110 -3.35 -7.15 -2.89
C SER A 110 -1.91 -6.96 -3.35
N VAL A 111 -1.34 -5.79 -3.06
CA VAL A 111 0.07 -5.47 -3.25
C VAL A 111 0.62 -4.97 -1.93
N VAL A 112 1.65 -5.62 -1.40
CA VAL A 112 2.29 -5.22 -0.16
C VAL A 112 3.72 -4.83 -0.47
N LEU A 113 4.04 -3.57 -0.23
CA LEU A 113 5.39 -3.03 -0.32
C LEU A 113 6.06 -3.14 1.04
N LYS A 114 7.24 -3.75 1.08
CA LYS A 114 8.14 -3.72 2.24
C LYS A 114 9.28 -2.78 1.95
N PHE A 115 9.38 -1.72 2.75
CA PHE A 115 10.45 -0.75 2.66
C PHE A 115 11.54 -1.04 3.69
N PHE A 116 12.78 -0.80 3.28
CA PHE A 116 13.94 -0.72 4.13
C PHE A 116 14.67 0.59 3.82
N GLN A 117 15.04 1.34 4.85
CA GLN A 117 15.78 2.58 4.71
C GLN A 117 16.92 2.66 5.72
N ASP A 118 18.10 3.02 5.24
CA ASP A 118 19.25 3.38 6.06
C ASP A 118 19.68 4.81 5.71
N VAL A 119 19.37 5.74 6.63
CA VAL A 119 19.79 7.15 6.58
C VAL A 119 20.93 7.49 7.55
N GLY A 120 21.70 6.50 8.01
CA GLY A 120 22.89 6.69 8.86
C GLY A 120 22.57 6.99 10.33
N GLY A 121 21.35 6.67 10.77
CA GLY A 121 20.95 6.76 12.17
C GLY A 121 21.44 5.56 13.01
N ALA A 122 21.08 5.55 14.30
CA ALA A 122 21.43 4.45 15.20
C ALA A 122 20.84 3.09 14.78
N HIS A 123 19.75 3.12 13.99
CA HIS A 123 19.13 1.94 13.40
C HIS A 123 18.55 2.28 12.02
N SER A 124 18.40 1.27 11.18
CA SER A 124 17.62 1.36 9.95
C SER A 124 16.12 1.33 10.26
N SER A 125 15.31 1.71 9.26
CA SER A 125 13.85 1.69 9.33
C SER A 125 13.30 0.64 8.38
N ILE A 126 12.32 -0.14 8.85
CA ILE A 126 11.54 -1.06 8.03
C ILE A 126 10.08 -0.71 8.25
N TRP A 127 9.31 -0.60 7.18
CA TRP A 127 7.86 -0.42 7.26
C TRP A 127 7.16 -1.10 6.10
N TYR A 128 5.85 -1.28 6.23
CA TYR A 128 5.00 -1.85 5.21
C TYR A 128 3.99 -0.83 4.70
N LYS A 129 3.60 -1.00 3.44
CA LYS A 129 2.40 -0.38 2.88
C LYS A 129 1.66 -1.40 2.04
N ALA A 130 0.43 -1.71 2.43
CA ALA A 130 -0.47 -2.52 1.61
C ALA A 130 -1.43 -1.65 0.78
N PHE A 131 -1.75 -2.15 -0.41
CA PHE A 131 -2.80 -1.68 -1.30
C PHE A 131 -3.67 -2.89 -1.65
N ASN A 132 -4.95 -2.83 -1.29
CA ASN A 132 -5.92 -3.87 -1.62
C ASN A 132 -6.98 -3.26 -2.53
N TYR A 133 -7.38 -3.95 -3.58
CA TYR A 133 -8.33 -3.44 -4.54
C TYR A 133 -9.35 -4.50 -4.94
N ASN A 134 -10.62 -4.12 -4.97
CA ASN A 134 -11.70 -4.95 -5.47
C ASN A 134 -11.86 -4.71 -6.97
N LEU A 135 -11.63 -5.73 -7.79
CA LEU A 135 -11.68 -5.60 -9.25
C LEU A 135 -13.12 -5.51 -9.79
N GLY A 136 -14.09 -6.07 -9.06
CA GLY A 136 -15.50 -6.02 -9.42
C GLY A 136 -16.13 -4.66 -9.16
N THR A 137 -15.94 -4.12 -7.95
CA THR A 137 -16.49 -2.80 -7.57
C THR A 137 -15.60 -1.64 -7.99
N LYS A 138 -14.35 -1.90 -8.39
CA LYS A 138 -13.34 -0.91 -8.75
C LYS A 138 -13.09 0.10 -7.62
N GLN A 139 -12.88 -0.42 -6.41
CA GLN A 139 -12.65 0.39 -5.21
C GLN A 139 -11.48 -0.15 -4.39
N PRO A 140 -10.71 0.72 -3.72
CA PRO A 140 -9.72 0.29 -2.75
C PRO A 140 -10.40 -0.33 -1.52
N ILE A 141 -9.73 -1.34 -0.96
CA ILE A 141 -10.13 -2.03 0.27
C ILE A 141 -9.17 -1.58 1.37
N THR A 142 -9.72 -1.01 2.43
CA THR A 142 -9.03 -0.66 3.67
C THR A 142 -9.52 -1.57 4.78
N PHE A 143 -8.87 -1.55 5.95
CA PHE A 143 -9.36 -2.35 7.08
C PHE A 143 -10.79 -1.93 7.49
N ASP A 144 -11.10 -0.63 7.39
CA ASP A 144 -12.39 -0.05 7.78
C ASP A 144 -13.57 -0.51 6.90
N ASN A 145 -13.31 -0.80 5.62
CA ASN A 145 -14.34 -1.27 4.68
C ASN A 145 -14.24 -2.78 4.37
N LEU A 146 -13.29 -3.48 4.98
CA LEU A 146 -13.08 -4.92 4.77
C LEU A 146 -14.21 -5.77 5.36
N PHE A 147 -14.84 -5.29 6.42
CA PHE A 147 -15.90 -6.00 7.15
C PHE A 147 -17.23 -5.23 7.08
N PRO A 148 -18.37 -5.93 7.24
CA PRO A 148 -19.67 -5.27 7.32
C PRO A 148 -19.71 -4.22 8.44
N PRO A 149 -20.44 -3.09 8.26
CA PRO A 149 -20.58 -2.07 9.29
C PRO A 149 -21.08 -2.65 10.62
N GLY A 150 -20.48 -2.23 11.74
CA GLY A 150 -20.85 -2.68 13.07
C GLY A 150 -20.26 -4.03 13.50
N ALA A 151 -19.45 -4.69 12.65
CA ALA A 151 -18.66 -5.84 13.08
C ALA A 151 -17.54 -5.43 14.05
N THR A 152 -17.17 -6.33 14.96
CA THR A 152 -16.00 -6.20 15.85
C THR A 152 -14.93 -7.22 15.45
N PRO A 153 -14.29 -7.07 14.27
CA PRO A 153 -13.43 -8.12 13.70
C PRO A 153 -12.20 -8.40 14.57
N LEU A 154 -11.71 -7.41 15.32
CA LEU A 154 -10.53 -7.55 16.18
C LEU A 154 -10.74 -8.51 17.35
N ASP A 155 -11.97 -8.70 17.83
CA ASP A 155 -12.28 -9.69 18.87
C ASP A 155 -11.95 -11.12 18.42
N ALA A 156 -12.08 -11.39 17.11
CA ALA A 156 -11.75 -12.68 16.49
C ALA A 156 -10.31 -12.72 15.94
N ILE A 157 -9.83 -11.62 15.35
CA ILE A 157 -8.51 -11.53 14.73
C ILE A 157 -7.39 -11.55 15.78
N PHE A 158 -7.49 -10.72 16.82
CA PHE A 158 -6.37 -10.50 17.74
C PHE A 158 -5.90 -11.79 18.44
N PRO A 159 -6.77 -12.66 18.99
CA PRO A 159 -6.32 -13.91 19.60
C PRO A 159 -5.56 -14.83 18.64
N ILE A 160 -5.91 -14.80 17.34
CA ILE A 160 -5.24 -15.59 16.31
C ILE A 160 -3.86 -14.99 16.02
N VAL A 161 -3.80 -13.67 15.82
CA VAL A 161 -2.55 -12.93 15.58
C VAL A 161 -1.59 -13.09 16.74
N GLN A 162 -2.06 -12.92 17.97
CA GLN A 162 -1.24 -13.11 19.17
C GLN A 162 -0.59 -14.48 19.19
N ARG A 163 -1.38 -15.56 19.03
CA ARG A 163 -0.87 -16.93 19.03
C ARG A 163 0.13 -17.18 17.89
N ASP A 164 -0.10 -16.60 16.72
CA ASP A 164 0.79 -16.79 15.57
C ASP A 164 2.14 -16.07 15.79
N LEU A 165 2.12 -14.82 16.27
CA LEU A 165 3.34 -14.06 16.55
C LEU A 165 4.13 -14.61 17.74
N GLU A 166 3.45 -15.09 18.78
CA GLU A 166 4.09 -15.76 19.93
C GLU A 166 4.81 -17.05 19.50
N ARG A 167 4.29 -17.79 18.51
CA ARG A 167 4.97 -18.97 17.95
C ARG A 167 6.21 -18.63 17.15
N GLN A 168 6.23 -17.48 16.50
CA GLN A 168 7.37 -17.00 15.71
C GLN A 168 8.49 -16.45 16.60
N THR A 169 8.17 -16.05 17.84
CA THR A 169 9.09 -15.34 18.72
C THR A 169 9.47 -16.17 19.95
N PRO A 170 10.70 -16.70 20.04
CA PRO A 170 11.14 -17.51 21.18
C PRO A 170 11.30 -16.71 22.49
N LEU A 171 11.20 -15.38 22.43
CA LEU A 171 11.42 -14.47 23.57
C LEU A 171 10.20 -14.32 24.49
N GLY A 172 9.06 -14.93 24.18
CA GLY A 172 7.87 -14.93 25.06
C GLY A 172 7.31 -13.53 25.34
N ALA A 173 7.55 -12.56 24.45
CA ALA A 173 7.02 -11.21 24.59
C ALA A 173 5.51 -11.23 24.34
N ALA A 174 4.75 -10.64 25.27
CA ALA A 174 3.30 -10.55 25.17
C ALA A 174 2.87 -9.26 24.44
N ILE A 175 1.86 -9.38 23.59
CA ILE A 175 1.22 -8.23 22.95
C ILE A 175 0.22 -7.64 23.95
N LEU A 176 0.31 -6.32 24.19
CA LEU A 176 -0.67 -5.63 25.04
C LEU A 176 -2.06 -5.68 24.38
N PRO A 177 -3.15 -6.00 25.10
CA PRO A 177 -4.48 -6.05 24.51
C PRO A 177 -4.92 -4.75 23.84
N SER A 178 -4.49 -3.59 24.36
CA SER A 178 -4.78 -2.28 23.75
C SER A 178 -4.12 -2.12 22.38
N THR A 179 -2.89 -2.59 22.22
CA THR A 179 -2.18 -2.64 20.93
C THR A 179 -2.84 -3.66 20.00
N GLY A 180 -3.18 -4.83 20.55
CA GLY A 180 -3.85 -5.91 19.83
C GLY A 180 -5.21 -5.54 19.23
N HIS A 181 -5.97 -4.66 19.88
CA HIS A 181 -7.29 -4.20 19.44
C HIS A 181 -7.27 -2.81 18.79
N ASP A 182 -6.10 -2.25 18.51
CA ASP A 182 -6.01 -1.00 17.78
C ASP A 182 -6.02 -1.29 16.25
N PRO A 183 -7.07 -0.88 15.51
CA PRO A 183 -7.19 -1.12 14.07
C PRO A 183 -6.09 -0.45 13.25
N THR A 184 -5.38 0.55 13.79
CA THR A 184 -4.30 1.23 13.07
C THR A 184 -3.10 0.31 12.78
N HIS A 185 -2.91 -0.75 13.57
CA HIS A 185 -1.87 -1.76 13.32
C HIS A 185 -2.25 -2.79 12.23
N TYR A 186 -3.52 -2.86 11.84
CA TYR A 186 -4.03 -3.86 10.89
C TYR A 186 -4.24 -3.30 9.47
N GLN A 187 -3.73 -2.10 9.20
CA GLN A 187 -3.88 -1.42 7.90
C GLN A 187 -3.06 -2.07 6.78
N ASN A 188 -1.98 -2.77 7.14
CA ASN A 188 -1.11 -3.47 6.20
C ASN A 188 -1.49 -4.94 6.14
N PHE A 189 -2.35 -5.31 5.18
CA PHE A 189 -2.79 -6.68 5.01
C PHE A 189 -2.91 -7.08 3.54
N ALA A 190 -2.87 -8.39 3.28
CA ALA A 190 -3.17 -8.99 1.99
C ALA A 190 -4.32 -9.99 2.13
N ILE A 191 -5.12 -10.11 1.07
CA ILE A 191 -6.29 -10.98 1.00
C ILE A 191 -5.94 -12.19 0.13
N THR A 192 -6.22 -13.38 0.64
CA THR A 192 -6.16 -14.65 -0.12
C THR A 192 -7.52 -15.35 -0.02
N ASP A 193 -7.69 -16.44 -0.77
CA ASP A 193 -8.92 -17.23 -0.71
C ASP A 193 -9.23 -17.75 0.70
N ASP A 194 -8.20 -18.17 1.43
CA ASP A 194 -8.35 -18.87 2.72
C ASP A 194 -7.97 -18.03 3.93
N GLN A 195 -7.17 -16.97 3.75
CA GLN A 195 -6.56 -16.23 4.85
C GLN A 195 -6.46 -14.72 4.59
N LEU A 196 -6.46 -13.95 5.66
CA LEU A 196 -5.87 -12.61 5.70
C LEU A 196 -4.44 -12.70 6.24
N ILE A 197 -3.51 -12.03 5.58
CA ILE A 197 -2.11 -11.93 6.04
C ILE A 197 -1.87 -10.50 6.50
N PHE A 198 -1.55 -10.30 7.76
CA PHE A 198 -1.20 -8.99 8.31
C PHE A 198 0.32 -8.82 8.40
N TYR A 199 0.82 -7.62 8.12
CA TYR A 199 2.25 -7.30 8.08
C TYR A 199 2.55 -6.20 9.08
N PHE A 200 3.45 -6.49 10.01
CA PHE A 200 3.80 -5.59 11.10
C PHE A 200 5.26 -5.15 10.99
N ALA A 201 5.49 -3.85 11.02
CA ALA A 201 6.83 -3.30 11.12
C ALA A 201 7.47 -3.64 12.49
N PRO A 202 8.81 -3.64 12.60
CA PRO A 202 9.46 -3.84 13.90
C PRO A 202 8.97 -2.81 14.93
N GLY A 203 8.52 -3.28 16.09
CA GLY A 203 8.04 -2.40 17.17
C GLY A 203 6.53 -2.13 17.16
N GLU A 204 5.77 -2.53 16.14
CA GLU A 204 4.32 -2.28 16.09
C GLU A 204 3.55 -3.18 17.06
N MET A 205 3.73 -4.50 16.97
CA MET A 205 3.02 -5.47 17.82
C MET A 205 3.88 -6.02 18.96
N LEU A 206 5.18 -6.17 18.70
CA LEU A 206 6.18 -6.71 19.62
C LEU A 206 7.42 -5.80 19.62
N PRO A 207 8.26 -5.86 20.67
CA PRO A 207 9.50 -5.08 20.71
C PRO A 207 10.35 -5.22 19.44
N ALA A 208 10.96 -4.13 19.00
CA ALA A 208 11.62 -4.03 17.69
C ALA A 208 12.81 -5.00 17.45
N PHE A 209 13.32 -5.66 18.49
CA PHE A 209 14.42 -6.62 18.39
C PHE A 209 14.10 -7.86 17.53
N GLY A 210 12.81 -8.18 17.36
CA GLY A 210 12.34 -9.34 16.57
C GLY A 210 12.31 -9.14 15.05
N GLY A 211 12.61 -7.93 14.55
CA GLY A 211 12.42 -7.61 13.13
C GLY A 211 10.93 -7.51 12.73
N PRO A 212 10.63 -7.42 11.41
CA PRO A 212 9.25 -7.36 10.93
C PRO A 212 8.56 -8.71 11.07
N LEU A 213 7.26 -8.68 11.33
CA LEU A 213 6.45 -9.86 11.59
C LEU A 213 5.28 -9.96 10.63
N GLN A 214 4.78 -11.18 10.44
CA GLN A 214 3.56 -11.43 9.67
C GLN A 214 2.65 -12.37 10.44
N ALA A 215 1.34 -12.14 10.40
CA ALA A 215 0.36 -13.03 11.02
C ALA A 215 -0.65 -13.54 9.99
N GLN A 216 -0.88 -14.85 10.00
CA GLN A 216 -1.84 -15.51 9.12
C GLN A 216 -3.15 -15.79 9.87
N VAL A 217 -4.24 -15.21 9.37
CA VAL A 217 -5.57 -15.31 9.99
C VAL A 217 -6.52 -16.03 9.03
N PRO A 218 -6.98 -17.25 9.37
CA PRO A 218 -7.93 -17.99 8.54
C PRO A 218 -9.27 -17.24 8.40
N ARG A 219 -9.77 -17.13 7.16
CA ARG A 219 -11.04 -16.44 6.86
C ARG A 219 -12.27 -17.13 7.47
N ASN A 220 -12.18 -18.44 7.71
CA ASN A 220 -13.25 -19.20 8.37
C ASN A 220 -13.33 -18.96 9.89
N ALA A 221 -12.34 -18.28 10.49
CA ALA A 221 -12.26 -18.01 11.92
C ALA A 221 -12.64 -16.57 12.28
N ILE A 222 -13.02 -15.76 11.30
CA ILE A 222 -13.35 -14.33 11.44
C ILE A 222 -14.71 -14.03 10.76
N PRO A 223 -15.34 -12.88 11.05
CA PRO A 223 -16.53 -12.45 10.33
C PRO A 223 -16.30 -12.44 8.81
N PRO A 224 -17.35 -12.71 8.01
CA PRO A 224 -17.23 -12.69 6.55
C PRO A 224 -16.80 -11.30 6.06
N LEU A 225 -15.96 -11.30 5.03
CA LEU A 225 -15.48 -10.07 4.39
C LEU A 225 -16.59 -9.45 3.53
N ALA A 226 -16.62 -8.12 3.44
CA ALA A 226 -17.56 -7.34 2.63
C ALA A 226 -16.97 -6.99 1.25
N ILE A 227 -16.44 -7.98 0.53
CA ILE A 227 -15.72 -7.83 -0.75
C ILE A 227 -16.41 -8.58 -1.89
#